data_AF-A0A1K1MYW1-F1
#
_entry.id   AF-A0A1K1MYW1-F1
#
_cell.length_a   1.000
_cell.length_b   1.000
_cell.length_c   1.000
_cell.angle_alpha   90.00
_cell.angle_beta   90.00
_cell.angle_gamma   90.00
#
_symmetry.space_group_name_H-M   'P 1'
#
loop_
_entity.id
_entity.type
_entity.pdbx_description
1 polymer ?
#
loop_
_entity_poly.entity_id
_entity_poly.type
_entity_poly.pdbx_seq_one_letter_code
_entity_poly.pdbx_strand_id
1 'polypeptide(L)'
;MQDVKRLDIKKTEELLQSGSLENCDAMLDSVLGEVGFAEIQSLMLRLYVCMDIYVAAHAFAQKIGISSEKFFECFGTADEIGAELMTNEDTKKFLHDLVRGCIKWRIESAKESGRSIIAKAKDYIDQNYMNDELSLLVVADAVGLSPSYLSTQFKKEYGQNLFEYLAVARISHARELLCCTSKMVYEVAYDVGFRDYRYFSQIFKKYTGQTPRQFQNSANICP
;
A
#
# COMPACT_ATOMS: atom_id res chain seq x y z
N MET A 1 34.09 -30.28 -20.86
CA MET A 1 32.77 -29.60 -20.82
C MET A 1 32.55 -29.26 -19.36
N GLN A 2 32.55 -27.99 -18.95
CA GLN A 2 32.22 -27.64 -17.56
C GLN A 2 30.76 -28.04 -17.33
N ASP A 3 30.51 -28.97 -16.42
CA ASP A 3 29.16 -29.32 -15.98
C ASP A 3 28.61 -28.16 -15.14
N VAL A 4 27.96 -27.20 -15.80
CA VAL A 4 27.24 -26.14 -15.10
C VAL A 4 26.00 -26.75 -14.48
N LYS A 5 25.94 -26.74 -13.15
CA LYS A 5 24.75 -27.16 -12.42
C LYS A 5 23.59 -26.27 -12.83
N ARG A 6 22.43 -26.88 -13.11
CA ARG A 6 21.20 -26.15 -13.41
C ARG A 6 20.83 -25.27 -12.21
N LEU A 7 20.52 -24.01 -12.49
CA LEU A 7 20.05 -23.06 -11.47
C LEU A 7 18.75 -23.57 -10.84
N ASP A 8 18.67 -23.52 -9.51
CA ASP A 8 17.41 -23.75 -8.80
C ASP A 8 16.57 -22.48 -8.83
N ILE A 9 15.72 -22.37 -9.85
CA ILE A 9 14.87 -21.19 -10.08
C ILE A 9 13.97 -20.87 -8.88
N LYS A 10 13.63 -21.86 -8.05
CA LYS A 10 12.79 -21.65 -6.86
C LYS A 10 13.46 -20.74 -5.85
N LYS A 11 14.79 -20.83 -5.69
CA LYS A 11 15.52 -19.95 -4.76
C LYS A 11 15.53 -18.50 -5.23
N THR A 12 15.62 -18.30 -6.54
CA THR A 12 15.49 -16.96 -7.15
C THR A 12 14.08 -16.41 -6.93
N GLU A 13 13.04 -17.23 -7.11
CA GLU A 13 11.66 -16.84 -6.83
C GLU A 13 11.44 -16.50 -5.34
N GLU A 14 11.95 -17.32 -4.42
CA GLU A 14 11.89 -17.08 -2.97
C GLU A 14 12.56 -15.76 -2.58
N LEU A 15 13.74 -15.48 -3.14
CA LEU A 15 14.47 -14.22 -2.98
C LEU A 15 13.64 -13.01 -3.44
N LEU A 16 13.05 -13.08 -4.63
CA LEU A 16 12.22 -11.99 -5.16
C LEU A 16 10.96 -11.78 -4.31
N GLN A 17 10.34 -12.86 -3.85
CA GLN A 17 9.09 -12.83 -3.07
C GLN A 17 9.28 -12.33 -1.63
N SER A 18 10.37 -12.72 -0.96
CA SER A 18 10.53 -12.52 0.50
C SER A 18 11.83 -11.84 0.93
N GLY A 19 12.80 -11.64 0.03
CA GLY A 19 14.08 -10.99 0.35
C GLY A 19 13.92 -9.54 0.83
N SER A 20 14.93 -9.01 1.52
CA SER A 20 15.00 -7.60 1.91
C SER A 20 16.13 -6.90 1.16
N LEU A 21 16.09 -5.57 1.10
CA LEU A 21 17.18 -4.80 0.49
C LEU A 21 18.51 -4.96 1.26
N GLU A 22 18.46 -5.38 2.52
CA GLU A 22 19.64 -5.57 3.37
C GLU A 22 20.34 -6.90 3.11
N ASN A 23 19.59 -7.96 2.74
CA ASN A 23 20.13 -9.30 2.58
C ASN A 23 20.11 -9.83 1.15
N CYS A 24 19.45 -9.15 0.21
CA CYS A 24 19.24 -9.65 -1.13
C CYS A 24 20.53 -9.99 -1.88
N ASP A 25 21.60 -9.21 -1.64
CA ASP A 25 22.90 -9.45 -2.27
C ASP A 25 23.55 -10.74 -1.80
N ALA A 26 23.56 -10.96 -0.49
CA ALA A 26 24.11 -12.19 0.09
C ALA A 26 23.30 -13.42 -0.34
N MET A 27 21.98 -13.29 -0.45
CA MET A 27 21.11 -14.35 -0.94
C MET A 27 21.35 -14.65 -2.42
N LEU A 28 21.47 -13.62 -3.26
CA LEU A 28 21.79 -13.80 -4.68
C LEU A 28 23.17 -14.43 -4.84
N ASP A 29 24.17 -14.01 -4.06
CA ASP A 29 25.51 -14.59 -4.08
C ASP A 29 25.51 -16.07 -3.71
N SER A 30 24.68 -16.48 -2.75
CA SER A 30 24.49 -17.89 -2.41
C SER A 30 23.92 -18.68 -3.60
N VAL A 31 22.89 -18.13 -4.27
CA VAL A 31 22.27 -18.75 -5.46
C VAL A 31 23.27 -18.89 -6.60
N LEU A 32 24.07 -17.85 -6.87
CA LEU A 32 25.12 -17.88 -7.89
C LEU A 32 26.28 -18.81 -7.52
N GLY A 33 26.60 -18.94 -6.23
CA GLY A 33 27.63 -19.85 -5.73
C GLY A 33 27.29 -21.32 -5.97
N GLU A 34 26.01 -21.72 -5.88
CA GLU A 34 25.58 -23.11 -6.09
C GLU A 34 25.82 -23.63 -7.51
N VAL A 35 25.77 -22.73 -8.49
CA VAL A 35 26.05 -23.03 -9.90
C VAL A 35 27.50 -22.77 -10.29
N GLY A 36 28.35 -22.38 -9.32
CA GLY A 36 29.76 -22.08 -9.57
C GLY A 36 29.94 -20.87 -10.49
N PHE A 37 29.06 -19.86 -10.42
CA PHE A 37 28.99 -18.77 -11.40
C PHE A 37 30.34 -18.08 -11.65
N ALA A 38 31.13 -17.86 -10.59
CA ALA A 38 32.44 -17.21 -10.66
C ALA A 38 33.47 -17.99 -11.51
N GLU A 39 33.30 -19.30 -11.67
CA GLU A 39 34.20 -20.19 -12.40
C GLU A 39 33.79 -20.36 -13.88
N ILE A 40 32.66 -19.79 -14.28
CA ILE A 40 32.13 -19.89 -15.64
C ILE A 40 32.93 -18.96 -16.57
N GLN A 41 33.75 -19.56 -17.42
CA GLN A 41 34.52 -18.84 -18.45
C GLN A 41 33.72 -18.63 -19.75
N SER A 42 32.82 -19.56 -20.06
CA SER A 42 31.98 -19.50 -21.27
C SER A 42 30.92 -18.42 -21.15
N LEU A 43 30.95 -17.44 -22.06
CA LEU A 43 29.93 -16.39 -22.16
C LEU A 43 28.53 -16.99 -22.33
N MET A 44 28.39 -18.02 -23.18
CA MET A 44 27.11 -18.67 -23.44
C MET A 44 26.48 -19.27 -22.18
N LEU A 45 27.29 -19.93 -21.35
CA LEU A 45 26.81 -20.55 -20.10
C LEU A 45 26.49 -19.49 -19.04
N ARG A 46 27.25 -18.40 -19.02
CA ARG A 46 26.99 -17.26 -18.13
C ARG A 46 25.67 -16.58 -18.48
N LEU A 47 25.45 -16.32 -19.78
CA LEU A 47 24.20 -15.74 -20.27
C LEU A 47 23.03 -16.68 -20.01
N TYR A 48 23.19 -18.00 -20.13
CA TYR A 48 22.14 -18.97 -19.77
C TYR A 48 21.66 -18.81 -18.32
N VAL A 49 22.58 -18.77 -17.35
CA VAL A 49 22.24 -18.57 -15.93
C VAL A 49 21.62 -17.18 -15.70
N CYS A 50 22.17 -16.15 -16.35
CA CYS A 50 21.64 -14.79 -16.27
C CYS A 50 20.19 -14.73 -16.77
N MET A 51 19.90 -15.41 -17.88
CA MET A 51 18.57 -15.41 -18.50
C MET A 51 17.53 -16.11 -17.63
N ASP A 52 17.89 -17.19 -16.93
CA ASP A 52 16.97 -17.84 -15.98
C ASP A 52 16.50 -16.86 -14.88
N ILE A 53 17.44 -16.08 -14.33
CA ILE A 53 17.13 -15.06 -13.29
C ILE A 53 16.36 -13.89 -13.91
N TYR A 54 16.75 -13.44 -15.10
CA TYR A 54 16.09 -12.35 -15.82
C TYR A 54 14.62 -12.67 -16.10
N VAL A 55 14.33 -13.87 -16.62
CA VAL A 55 12.96 -14.31 -16.90
C VAL A 55 12.15 -14.46 -15.61
N ALA A 56 12.74 -15.03 -14.55
CA ALA A 56 12.08 -15.12 -13.25
C ALA A 56 11.75 -13.74 -12.67
N ALA A 57 12.67 -12.78 -12.79
CA ALA A 57 12.48 -11.40 -12.35
C ALA A 57 11.39 -10.68 -13.16
N HIS A 58 11.36 -10.85 -14.48
CA HIS A 58 10.32 -10.27 -15.34
C HIS A 58 8.95 -10.84 -15.04
N ALA A 59 8.82 -12.16 -14.94
CA ALA A 59 7.57 -12.82 -14.55
C ALA A 59 7.08 -12.37 -13.16
N PHE A 60 8.00 -12.22 -12.21
CA PHE A 60 7.69 -11.67 -10.89
C PHE A 60 7.22 -10.22 -10.96
N ALA A 61 7.90 -9.36 -11.73
CA ALA A 61 7.54 -7.96 -11.91
C ALA A 61 6.11 -7.83 -12.49
N GLN A 62 5.77 -8.64 -13.49
CA GLN A 62 4.43 -8.70 -14.05
C GLN A 62 3.39 -9.13 -13.00
N LYS A 63 3.71 -10.14 -12.18
CA LYS A 63 2.82 -10.62 -11.11
C LYS A 63 2.50 -9.55 -10.07
N ILE A 64 3.42 -8.62 -9.80
CA ILE A 64 3.21 -7.49 -8.88
C ILE A 64 2.67 -6.23 -9.58
N GLY A 65 2.28 -6.33 -10.86
CA GLY A 65 1.62 -5.28 -11.62
C GLY A 65 2.55 -4.32 -12.37
N ILE A 66 3.85 -4.64 -12.50
CA ILE A 66 4.79 -3.83 -13.30
C ILE A 66 4.67 -4.24 -14.78
N SER A 67 4.53 -3.26 -15.67
CA SER A 67 4.43 -3.53 -17.10
C SER A 67 5.77 -3.94 -17.71
N SER A 68 5.72 -4.68 -18.82
CA SER A 68 6.94 -5.12 -19.52
C SER A 68 7.74 -3.93 -20.04
N GLU A 69 7.07 -2.87 -20.50
CA GLU A 69 7.71 -1.65 -20.99
C GLU A 69 8.57 -1.02 -19.89
N LYS A 70 8.00 -0.82 -18.70
CA LYS A 70 8.74 -0.28 -17.55
C LYS A 70 9.89 -1.18 -17.11
N PHE A 71 9.71 -2.51 -17.18
CA PHE A 71 10.77 -3.46 -16.87
C PHE A 71 11.95 -3.32 -17.85
N PHE A 72 11.68 -3.29 -19.15
CA PHE A 72 12.70 -3.16 -20.19
C PHE A 72 13.36 -1.78 -20.17
N GLU A 73 12.64 -0.71 -19.85
CA GLU A 73 13.24 0.63 -19.65
C GLU A 73 14.31 0.63 -18.53
N CYS A 74 14.12 -0.19 -17.50
CA CYS A 74 15.03 -0.23 -16.35
C CYS A 74 16.19 -1.21 -16.51
N PHE A 75 15.96 -2.33 -17.20
CA PHE A 75 16.91 -3.46 -17.25
C PHE A 75 17.31 -3.88 -18.66
N GLY A 76 16.83 -3.20 -19.70
CA GLY A 76 17.02 -3.60 -21.09
C GLY A 76 16.21 -4.84 -21.46
N THR A 77 16.10 -5.09 -22.76
CA THR A 77 15.59 -6.33 -23.34
C THR A 77 16.64 -7.42 -23.33
N ALA A 78 16.21 -8.68 -23.51
CA ALA A 78 17.12 -9.84 -23.60
C ALA A 78 18.21 -9.68 -24.67
N ASP A 79 17.88 -9.07 -25.81
CA ASP A 79 18.81 -8.86 -26.91
C ASP A 79 19.83 -7.76 -26.61
N GLU A 80 19.41 -6.70 -25.90
CA GLU A 80 20.27 -5.57 -25.51
C GLU A 80 21.28 -5.99 -24.43
N ILE A 81 20.82 -6.69 -23.38
CA ILE A 81 21.72 -7.09 -22.28
C ILE A 81 22.78 -8.08 -22.73
N GLY A 82 22.47 -8.95 -23.70
CA GLY A 82 23.43 -9.93 -24.22
C GLY A 82 24.67 -9.29 -24.85
N ALA A 83 24.57 -8.05 -25.34
CA ALA A 83 25.68 -7.31 -25.92
C ALA A 83 26.56 -6.60 -24.88
N GLU A 84 26.03 -6.33 -23.68
CA GLU A 84 26.71 -5.56 -22.63
C GLU A 84 27.36 -6.45 -21.55
N LEU A 85 26.84 -7.68 -21.35
CA LEU A 85 27.27 -8.58 -20.28
C LEU A 85 28.50 -9.44 -20.66
N MET A 86 29.61 -8.77 -20.95
CA MET A 86 30.82 -9.42 -21.47
C MET A 86 31.69 -10.08 -20.40
N THR A 87 31.66 -9.58 -19.16
CA THR A 87 32.45 -10.13 -18.05
C THR A 87 31.59 -10.76 -16.95
N ASN A 88 32.22 -11.58 -16.11
CA ASN A 88 31.57 -12.12 -14.91
C ASN A 88 31.15 -11.01 -13.94
N GLU A 89 31.96 -9.94 -13.84
CA GLU A 89 31.69 -8.81 -12.97
C GLU A 89 30.48 -8.00 -13.46
N ASP A 90 30.41 -7.71 -14.76
CA ASP A 90 29.28 -7.00 -15.36
C ASP A 90 27.97 -7.79 -15.18
N THR A 91 28.02 -9.09 -15.45
CA THR A 91 26.84 -9.97 -15.30
C THR A 91 26.39 -10.05 -13.85
N LYS A 92 27.34 -10.22 -12.91
CA LYS A 92 27.03 -10.25 -11.49
C LYS A 92 26.38 -8.94 -11.05
N LYS A 93 26.98 -7.79 -11.40
CA LYS A 93 26.46 -6.46 -11.08
C LYS A 93 25.05 -6.26 -11.62
N PHE A 94 24.81 -6.61 -12.88
CA PHE A 94 23.49 -6.54 -13.49
C PHE A 94 22.44 -7.36 -12.71
N LEU A 95 22.77 -8.61 -12.35
CA LEU A 95 21.87 -9.47 -11.58
C LEU A 95 21.55 -8.89 -10.19
N HIS A 96 22.52 -8.28 -9.51
CA HIS A 96 22.26 -7.58 -8.25
C HIS A 96 21.31 -6.40 -8.45
N ASP A 97 21.55 -5.57 -9.47
CA ASP A 97 20.72 -4.38 -9.73
C ASP A 97 19.29 -4.78 -10.13
N LEU A 98 19.15 -5.83 -10.93
CA LEU A 98 17.88 -6.46 -11.30
C LEU A 98 17.09 -6.93 -10.07
N VAL A 99 17.72 -7.74 -9.21
CA VAL A 99 17.06 -8.27 -7.99
C VAL A 99 16.69 -7.15 -7.03
N ARG A 100 17.60 -6.21 -6.77
CA ARG A 100 17.33 -5.06 -5.91
C ARG A 100 16.17 -4.22 -6.44
N GLY A 101 16.15 -3.95 -7.75
CA GLY A 101 15.07 -3.18 -8.37
C GLY A 101 13.71 -3.88 -8.26
N CYS A 102 13.66 -5.20 -8.48
CA CYS A 102 12.43 -5.98 -8.29
C CYS A 102 11.94 -5.95 -6.83
N ILE A 103 12.85 -6.07 -5.85
CA ILE A 103 12.51 -5.98 -4.42
C ILE A 103 11.99 -4.57 -4.08
N LYS A 104 12.59 -3.51 -4.63
CA LYS A 104 12.10 -2.13 -4.46
C LYS A 104 10.66 -2.00 -4.97
N TRP A 105 10.38 -2.47 -6.19
CA TRP A 105 9.03 -2.43 -6.75
C TRP A 105 8.02 -3.23 -5.92
N ARG A 106 8.41 -4.39 -5.37
CA ARG A 106 7.53 -5.12 -4.45
C ARG A 106 7.18 -4.31 -3.21
N ILE A 107 8.16 -3.66 -2.58
CA ILE A 107 7.96 -2.82 -1.40
C ILE A 107 7.05 -1.63 -1.72
N GLU A 108 7.24 -1.01 -2.88
CA GLU A 108 6.42 0.12 -3.35
C GLU A 108 4.98 -0.31 -3.68
N SER A 109 4.82 -1.41 -4.41
CA SER A 109 3.50 -1.98 -4.75
C SER A 109 2.70 -2.36 -3.50
N ALA A 110 3.35 -2.93 -2.48
CA ALA A 110 2.72 -3.22 -1.20
C ALA A 110 2.27 -1.94 -0.45
N LYS A 111 3.04 -0.85 -0.52
CA LYS A 111 2.66 0.44 0.08
C LYS A 111 1.46 1.05 -0.64
N GLU A 112 1.45 1.03 -1.97
CA GLU A 112 0.36 1.58 -2.77
C GLU A 112 -0.95 0.79 -2.57
N SER A 113 -0.85 -0.54 -2.52
CA SER A 113 -1.98 -1.40 -2.16
C SER A 113 -2.53 -1.08 -0.76
N GLY A 114 -1.65 -0.89 0.22
CA GLY A 114 -2.04 -0.47 1.57
C GLY A 114 -2.76 0.88 1.59
N ARG A 115 -2.25 1.89 0.86
CA ARG A 115 -2.92 3.19 0.70
C ARG A 115 -4.29 3.06 0.05
N SER A 116 -4.41 2.26 -1.00
CA SER A 116 -5.68 2.01 -1.69
C SER A 116 -6.72 1.40 -0.74
N ILE A 117 -6.33 0.43 0.10
CA ILE A 117 -7.25 -0.18 1.08
C ILE A 117 -7.66 0.82 2.16
N ILE A 118 -6.77 1.71 2.57
CA ILE A 118 -7.07 2.74 3.58
C ILE A 118 -7.98 3.84 3.02
N ALA A 119 -7.84 4.16 1.73
CA ALA A 119 -8.81 4.99 1.02
C ALA A 119 -10.20 4.33 0.99
N LYS A 120 -10.28 3.02 0.72
CA LYS A 120 -11.56 2.28 0.81
C LYS A 120 -12.15 2.32 2.22
N ALA A 121 -11.32 2.30 3.26
CA ALA A 121 -11.79 2.44 4.64
C ALA A 121 -12.41 3.82 4.88
N LYS A 122 -11.81 4.89 4.34
CA LYS A 122 -12.38 6.24 4.37
C LYS A 122 -13.71 6.29 3.63
N ASP A 123 -13.79 5.74 2.42
CA ASP A 123 -15.02 5.73 1.62
C ASP A 123 -16.14 4.96 2.33
N TYR A 124 -15.80 3.84 2.97
CA TYR A 124 -16.74 3.09 3.80
C TYR A 124 -17.27 3.92 4.96
N ILE A 125 -16.41 4.69 5.64
CA ILE A 125 -16.83 5.61 6.70
C ILE A 125 -17.76 6.69 6.15
N ASP A 126 -17.40 7.32 5.03
CA ASP A 126 -18.19 8.39 4.43
C ASP A 126 -19.57 7.92 3.95
N GLN A 127 -19.71 6.65 3.57
CA GLN A 127 -21.00 6.08 3.18
C GLN A 127 -21.84 5.61 4.37
N ASN A 128 -21.19 5.32 5.51
CA ASN A 128 -21.84 4.70 6.67
C ASN A 128 -21.77 5.55 7.94
N TYR A 129 -21.40 6.84 7.86
CA TYR A 129 -21.19 7.68 9.04
C TYR A 129 -22.43 7.77 9.94
N MET A 130 -23.63 7.68 9.37
CA MET A 130 -24.91 7.71 10.09
C MET A 130 -25.12 6.47 10.97
N ASN A 131 -24.40 5.36 10.71
CA ASN A 131 -24.52 4.14 11.51
C ASN A 131 -23.89 4.36 12.89
N ASP A 132 -24.71 4.32 13.93
CA ASP A 132 -24.29 4.55 15.31
C ASP A 132 -23.46 3.41 15.93
N GLU A 133 -23.42 2.24 15.26
CA GLU A 133 -22.59 1.07 15.59
C GLU A 133 -21.19 1.15 14.94
N LEU A 134 -20.97 2.13 14.05
CA LEU A 134 -19.73 2.22 13.27
C LEU A 134 -18.53 2.37 14.19
N SER A 135 -17.65 1.37 14.15
CA SER A 135 -16.46 1.28 15.00
C SER A 135 -15.25 0.87 14.18
N LEU A 136 -14.05 1.02 14.76
CA LEU A 136 -12.81 0.56 14.13
C LEU A 136 -12.88 -0.92 13.72
N LEU A 137 -13.52 -1.76 14.53
CA LEU A 137 -13.71 -3.19 14.24
C LEU A 137 -14.57 -3.39 12.99
N VAL A 138 -15.71 -2.70 12.91
CA VAL A 138 -16.63 -2.80 11.77
C VAL A 138 -15.97 -2.33 10.48
N VAL A 139 -15.24 -1.21 10.52
CA VAL A 139 -14.52 -0.70 9.32
C VAL A 139 -13.40 -1.65 8.92
N ALA A 140 -12.63 -2.16 9.89
CA ALA A 140 -11.54 -3.10 9.63
C ALA A 140 -12.05 -4.39 8.96
N ASP A 141 -13.16 -4.95 9.45
CA ASP A 141 -13.81 -6.12 8.87
C ASP A 141 -14.29 -5.85 7.44
N ALA A 142 -14.94 -4.70 7.21
CA ALA A 142 -15.44 -4.31 5.89
C ALA A 142 -14.34 -4.16 4.82
N VAL A 143 -13.11 -3.82 5.20
CA VAL A 143 -11.97 -3.67 4.28
C VAL A 143 -10.95 -4.82 4.36
N GLY A 144 -11.22 -5.86 5.15
CA GLY A 144 -10.35 -7.03 5.30
C GLY A 144 -9.01 -6.74 5.98
N LEU A 145 -8.95 -5.77 6.89
CA LEU A 145 -7.76 -5.43 7.65
C LEU A 145 -7.87 -5.83 9.12
N SER A 146 -6.73 -5.97 9.80
CA SER A 146 -6.74 -6.02 11.25
C SER A 146 -7.04 -4.62 11.83
N PRO A 147 -7.76 -4.52 12.97
CA PRO A 147 -8.06 -3.22 13.60
C PRO A 147 -6.81 -2.42 13.95
N SER A 148 -5.74 -3.10 14.38
CA SER A 148 -4.47 -2.48 14.73
C SER A 148 -3.79 -1.86 13.50
N TYR A 149 -3.72 -2.60 12.39
CA TYR A 149 -3.13 -2.10 11.15
C TYR A 149 -3.93 -0.91 10.58
N LEU A 150 -5.26 -1.02 10.55
CA LEU A 150 -6.14 0.07 10.13
C LEU A 150 -5.91 1.32 10.99
N SER A 151 -5.87 1.19 12.32
CA SER A 151 -5.65 2.33 13.22
C SER A 151 -4.33 3.07 12.93
N THR A 152 -3.23 2.33 12.85
CA THR A 152 -1.90 2.90 12.60
C THR A 152 -1.83 3.55 11.21
N GLN A 153 -2.28 2.84 10.18
CA GLN A 153 -2.13 3.31 8.81
C GLN A 153 -3.12 4.44 8.48
N PHE A 154 -4.35 4.43 9.00
CA PHE A 154 -5.31 5.52 8.79
C PHE A 154 -4.80 6.83 9.39
N LYS A 155 -4.24 6.80 10.62
CA LYS A 155 -3.64 7.98 11.24
C LYS A 155 -2.42 8.48 10.47
N LYS A 156 -1.60 7.57 9.96
CA LYS A 156 -0.43 7.92 9.14
C LYS A 156 -0.83 8.60 7.83
N GLU A 157 -1.89 8.12 7.18
CA GLU A 157 -2.34 8.63 5.87
C GLU A 157 -3.13 9.94 6.00
N TYR A 158 -4.05 10.04 6.97
CA TYR A 158 -4.97 11.18 7.11
C TYR A 158 -4.61 12.16 8.24
N GLY A 159 -3.54 11.91 8.99
CA GLY A 159 -3.07 12.78 10.09
C GLY A 159 -3.92 12.74 11.37
N GLN A 160 -5.08 12.07 11.33
CA GLN A 160 -6.02 11.95 12.44
C GLN A 160 -6.50 10.51 12.58
N ASN A 161 -6.93 10.13 13.79
CA ASN A 161 -7.44 8.77 13.97
C ASN A 161 -8.85 8.60 13.37
N LEU A 162 -9.27 7.35 13.18
CA LEU A 162 -10.56 7.03 12.56
C LEU A 162 -11.76 7.64 13.31
N PHE A 163 -11.74 7.67 14.64
CA PHE A 163 -12.84 8.23 15.45
C PHE A 163 -12.91 9.76 15.32
N GLU A 164 -11.76 10.44 15.24
CA GLU A 164 -11.69 11.88 14.97
C GLU A 164 -12.24 12.19 13.58
N TYR A 165 -11.82 11.43 12.58
CA TYR A 165 -12.34 11.56 11.22
C TYR A 165 -13.86 11.39 11.16
N LEU A 166 -14.37 10.30 11.77
CA LEU A 166 -15.81 10.03 11.84
C LEU A 166 -16.56 11.14 12.57
N ALA A 167 -16.05 11.63 13.70
CA ALA A 167 -16.66 12.75 14.41
C ALA A 167 -16.75 14.00 13.53
N VAL A 168 -15.67 14.36 12.82
CA VAL A 168 -15.65 15.51 11.90
C VAL A 168 -16.65 15.35 10.75
N ALA A 169 -16.75 14.16 10.16
CA ALA A 169 -17.73 13.86 9.10
C ALA A 169 -19.16 14.04 9.62
N ARG A 170 -19.49 13.45 10.77
CA ARG A 170 -20.82 13.59 11.40
C ARG A 170 -21.16 15.04 11.75
N ILE A 171 -20.21 15.80 12.29
CA ILE A 171 -20.42 17.21 12.64
C ILE A 171 -20.63 18.07 11.38
N SER A 172 -19.89 17.79 10.30
CA SER A 172 -20.08 18.51 9.03
C SER A 172 -21.52 18.34 8.51
N HIS A 173 -22.03 17.11 8.47
CA HIS A 173 -23.42 16.86 8.08
C HIS A 173 -24.45 17.39 9.09
N ALA A 174 -24.13 17.38 10.39
CA ALA A 174 -25.01 17.99 11.39
C ALA A 174 -25.16 19.51 11.16
N ARG A 175 -24.09 20.20 10.77
CA ARG A 175 -24.16 21.64 10.44
C ARG A 175 -25.10 21.88 9.26
N GLU A 176 -25.01 21.06 8.21
CA GLU A 176 -25.90 21.14 7.05
C GLU A 176 -27.36 20.94 7.47
N LEU A 177 -27.66 19.89 8.22
CA LEU A 177 -29.02 19.60 8.68
C LEU A 177 -29.58 20.70 9.60
N LEU A 178 -28.77 21.26 10.49
CA LEU A 178 -29.20 22.35 11.39
C LEU A 178 -29.48 23.66 10.64
N CYS A 179 -28.83 23.89 9.49
CA CYS A 179 -29.06 25.07 8.64
C CYS A 179 -30.23 24.88 7.68
N CYS A 180 -30.43 23.66 7.16
CA CYS A 180 -31.34 23.41 6.04
C CYS A 180 -32.67 22.78 6.46
N THR A 181 -32.87 22.48 7.74
CA THR A 181 -34.08 21.81 8.24
C THR A 181 -34.62 22.44 9.52
N SER A 182 -35.91 22.22 9.78
CA SER A 182 -36.58 22.58 11.04
C SER A 182 -36.52 21.47 12.09
N LYS A 183 -35.65 20.46 11.91
CA LYS A 183 -35.51 19.35 12.85
C LYS A 183 -35.04 19.82 14.23
N MET A 184 -35.49 19.12 15.26
CA MET A 184 -34.98 19.33 16.61
C MET A 184 -33.53 18.88 16.67
N VAL A 185 -32.72 19.60 17.43
CA VAL A 185 -31.27 19.35 17.56
C VAL A 185 -30.95 17.89 17.94
N TYR A 186 -31.79 17.28 18.79
CA TYR A 186 -31.58 15.88 19.19
C TYR A 186 -31.86 14.89 18.04
N GLU A 187 -32.82 15.20 17.16
CA GLU A 187 -33.11 14.38 15.97
C GLU A 187 -31.92 14.43 15.02
N VAL A 188 -31.35 15.62 14.79
CA VAL A 188 -30.13 15.76 13.98
C VAL A 188 -28.97 14.95 14.56
N ALA A 189 -28.83 14.90 15.89
CA ALA A 189 -27.79 14.10 16.52
C ALA A 189 -27.92 12.60 16.17
N TYR A 190 -29.14 12.07 16.22
CA TYR A 190 -29.43 10.68 15.87
C TYR A 190 -29.27 10.43 14.37
N ASP A 191 -29.75 11.35 13.52
CA ASP A 191 -29.66 11.22 12.06
C ASP A 191 -28.22 11.15 11.55
N VAL A 192 -27.28 11.81 12.23
CA VAL A 192 -25.85 11.75 11.86
C VAL A 192 -25.09 10.65 12.62
N GLY A 193 -25.78 9.78 13.37
CA GLY A 193 -25.20 8.59 13.97
C GLY A 193 -24.61 8.76 15.37
N PHE A 194 -25.01 9.78 16.15
CA PHE A 194 -24.68 9.84 17.58
C PHE A 194 -25.76 9.16 18.43
N ARG A 195 -25.34 8.22 19.30
CA ARG A 195 -26.22 7.55 20.28
C ARG A 195 -26.64 8.41 21.46
N ASP A 196 -25.76 9.32 21.88
CA ASP A 196 -25.98 10.16 23.05
C ASP A 196 -25.89 11.65 22.65
N TYR A 197 -26.99 12.36 22.89
CA TYR A 197 -27.11 13.78 22.58
C TYR A 197 -26.11 14.66 23.36
N ARG A 198 -25.78 14.30 24.61
CA ARG A 198 -24.84 15.09 25.42
C ARG A 198 -23.44 14.99 24.82
N TYR A 199 -23.03 13.79 24.40
CA TYR A 199 -21.78 13.56 23.70
C TYR A 199 -21.75 14.31 22.37
N PHE A 200 -22.82 14.23 21.56
CA PHE A 200 -22.96 15.03 20.34
C PHE A 200 -22.75 16.52 20.60
N SER A 201 -23.44 17.10 21.59
CA SER A 201 -23.36 18.52 21.91
C SER A 201 -21.94 18.95 22.32
N GLN A 202 -21.24 18.12 23.09
CA GLN A 202 -19.84 18.35 23.45
C GLN A 202 -18.92 18.32 22.24
N ILE A 203 -19.06 17.32 21.37
CA ILE A 203 -18.24 17.15 20.16
C ILE A 203 -18.53 18.28 19.17
N PHE A 204 -19.80 18.62 18.95
CA PHE A 204 -20.19 19.72 18.08
C PHE A 204 -19.58 21.04 18.55
N LYS A 205 -19.67 21.35 19.85
CA LYS A 205 -19.03 22.55 20.42
C LYS A 205 -17.51 22.52 20.29
N LYS A 206 -16.87 21.37 20.49
CA LYS A 206 -15.43 21.21 20.30
C LYS A 206 -14.99 21.57 18.88
N TYR A 207 -15.73 21.12 17.86
CA TYR A 207 -15.35 21.31 16.46
C TYR A 207 -15.85 22.63 15.83
N THR A 208 -16.93 23.23 16.36
CA THR A 208 -17.53 24.45 15.79
C THR A 208 -17.37 25.70 16.65
N GLY A 209 -16.96 25.54 17.92
CA GLY A 209 -16.91 26.63 18.92
C GLY A 209 -18.26 27.00 19.54
N GLN A 210 -19.38 26.48 19.01
CA GLN A 210 -20.74 26.83 19.46
C GLN A 210 -21.52 25.57 19.83
N THR A 211 -22.49 25.68 20.74
CA THR A 211 -23.43 24.57 20.95
C THR A 211 -24.32 24.39 19.72
N PRO A 212 -24.81 23.17 19.44
CA PRO A 212 -25.71 22.92 18.31
C PRO A 212 -26.92 23.88 18.26
N ARG A 213 -27.51 24.20 19.42
CA ARG A 213 -28.65 25.12 19.53
C ARG A 213 -28.27 26.57 19.22
N GLN A 214 -27.10 27.02 19.68
CA GLN A 214 -26.58 28.34 19.30
C GLN A 214 -26.34 28.41 17.79
N PHE A 215 -25.78 27.35 17.20
CA PHE A 215 -25.52 27.25 15.77
C PHE A 215 -26.83 27.31 14.96
N GLN A 216 -27.82 26.49 15.31
CA GLN A 216 -29.15 26.51 14.67
C GLN A 216 -29.84 27.87 14.74
N ASN A 217 -29.82 28.50 15.93
CA ASN A 217 -30.38 29.85 16.09
C ASN A 217 -29.64 30.87 15.22
N SER A 218 -28.33 30.76 15.05
CA SER A 218 -27.56 31.67 14.20
C SER A 218 -27.80 31.45 12.70
N ALA A 219 -28.03 30.21 12.28
CA ALA A 219 -28.29 29.85 10.89
C ALA A 219 -29.69 30.29 10.43
N ASN A 220 -30.68 30.20 11.33
CA ASN A 220 -32.06 30.64 11.08
C ASN A 220 -32.24 32.17 11.07
N ILE A 221 -31.15 32.96 11.09
CA ILE A 221 -31.19 34.44 11.05
C ILE A 221 -31.01 34.98 9.61
N CYS A 222 -30.76 34.14 8.61
CA CYS A 222 -30.87 34.58 7.21
C CYS A 222 -32.34 34.49 6.74
N PRO A 223 -32.98 35.63 6.35
CA PRO A 223 -34.38 35.70 5.95
C PRO A 223 -34.70 34.97 4.64
#